data_AF-A0A4Q2YQB5-F1
#
_entry.id   AF-A0A4Q2YQB5-F1
#
_cell.length_a   1.000
_cell.length_b   1.000
_cell.length_c   1.000
_cell.angle_alpha   90.00
_cell.angle_beta   90.00
_cell.angle_gamma   90.00
#
_symmetry.space_group_name_H-M   'P 1'
#
loop_
_entity.id
_entity.type
_entity.pdbx_description
1 polymer ?
#
loop_
_entity_poly.entity_id
_entity_poly.type
_entity_poly.pdbx_seq_one_letter_code
_entity_poly.pdbx_strand_id
1 'polypeptide(L)' 'MNTERFSARALAAVFSGHGEPFRLEEFPVPSPGRGEVLVDVSCSTICGSDLHTWHGRRQEPV' A
#
# COMPACT_ATOMS: atom_id res chain seq x y z
N MET A 1 -14.62 10.03 -15.19
CA MET A 1 -13.39 9.85 -14.40
C MET A 1 -13.31 11.01 -13.45
N ASN A 2 -13.42 10.76 -12.15
CA ASN A 2 -13.48 11.82 -11.13
C ASN A 2 -12.05 12.32 -10.88
N THR A 3 -11.60 13.28 -11.68
CA THR A 3 -10.25 13.87 -11.63
C THR A 3 -9.98 14.68 -10.36
N GLU A 4 -10.98 14.87 -9.51
CA GLU A 4 -10.94 15.67 -8.27
C GLU A 4 -10.25 14.98 -7.08
N ARG A 5 -9.88 13.69 -7.17
CA ARG A 5 -9.17 12.95 -6.10
C ARG A 5 -7.64 12.92 -6.29
N PHE A 6 -7.08 13.75 -7.16
CA PHE A 6 -5.65 13.75 -7.41
C PHE A 6 -4.89 14.58 -6.36
N SER A 7 -4.52 13.95 -5.24
CA SER A 7 -3.58 14.53 -4.28
C SER A 7 -2.13 14.30 -4.76
N ALA A 8 -1.23 15.25 -4.50
CA ALA A 8 0.20 15.06 -4.76
C ALA A 8 0.83 13.98 -3.87
N ARG A 9 0.15 13.60 -2.78
CA ARG A 9 0.59 12.56 -1.85
C ARG A 9 -0.53 11.55 -1.56
N ALA A 10 -0.15 10.30 -1.38
CA ALA A 10 -1.01 9.20 -0.97
C ALA A 10 -0.60 8.71 0.42
N LEU A 11 -1.59 8.35 1.25
CA LEU A 11 -1.36 7.74 2.56
C LEU A 11 -1.32 6.22 2.40
N ALA A 12 -0.33 5.56 3.00
CA ALA A 12 -0.22 4.11 3.02
C ALA A 12 0.01 3.58 4.44
N ALA A 13 -0.52 2.40 4.72
CA ALA A 13 -0.18 1.62 5.91
C ALA A 13 1.05 0.76 5.60
N VAL A 14 2.20 1.14 6.15
CA VAL A 14 3.51 0.50 5.92
C VAL A 14 3.73 -0.60 6.94
N PHE A 15 3.96 -1.80 6.45
CA PHE A 15 4.46 -2.94 7.24
C PHE A 15 5.98 -2.92 7.23
N SER A 16 6.61 -2.84 8.40
CA SER A 16 8.09 -2.84 8.53
C SER A 16 8.66 -4.13 9.12
N GLY A 17 7.83 -5.14 9.33
CA GLY A 17 8.25 -6.43 9.85
C GLY A 17 7.26 -7.01 10.86
N HIS A 18 7.36 -8.32 11.06
CA HIS A 18 6.59 -9.02 12.09
C HIS A 18 6.84 -8.44 13.49
N GLY A 19 5.77 -8.26 14.26
CA GLY A 19 5.83 -7.74 15.63
C GLY A 19 5.80 -6.21 15.71
N GLU A 20 5.96 -5.52 14.58
CA GLU A 20 5.86 -4.06 14.50
C GLU A 20 4.44 -3.61 14.13
N PRO A 21 3.96 -2.49 14.69
CA PRO A 21 2.70 -1.90 14.25
C PRO A 21 2.84 -1.33 12.83
N PHE A 22 1.73 -1.31 12.10
CA PHE A 22 1.67 -0.55 10.86
C PHE A 22 1.89 0.94 11.14
N ARG A 23 2.68 1.59 10.29
CA ARG A 23 2.81 3.06 10.30
C ARG A 23 2.05 3.66 9.14
N LEU A 24 1.29 4.71 9.42
CA LEU A 24 0.67 5.51 8.37
C LEU A 24 1.70 6.52 7.88
N GLU A 25 2.11 6.38 6.63
CA GLU A 25 3.14 7.22 6.01
C GLU A 25 2.61 7.81 4.70
N GLU A 26 2.94 9.07 4.43
CA GLU A 26 2.58 9.73 3.18
C GLU A 26 3.70 9.56 2.15
N PHE A 27 3.34 9.24 0.91
CA PHE A 27 4.25 9.09 -0.22
C PHE A 27 3.86 10.03 -1.35
N PRO A 28 4.80 10.57 -2.14
CA PRO A 28 4.45 11.29 -3.36
C PRO A 28 3.75 10.32 -4.33
N VAL A 29 2.70 10.79 -5.00
CA VAL A 29 2.03 10.01 -6.04
C VAL A 29 2.95 9.91 -7.26
N PRO A 30 3.31 8.69 -7.71
CA PRO A 30 4.23 8.52 -8.82
C PRO A 30 3.54 8.77 -10.17
N SER A 31 4.33 9.20 -11.15
CA SER A 31 3.92 9.20 -12.56
C SER A 31 4.10 7.80 -13.13
N PRO A 32 3.07 7.16 -13.70
CA PRO A 32 3.20 5.82 -14.27
C PRO A 32 4.12 5.85 -15.51
N GLY A 33 4.99 4.85 -15.61
CA GLY A 33 5.86 4.61 -16.76
C GLY A 33 5.14 3.94 -17.94
N ARG A 34 5.91 3.52 -18.95
CA ARG A 34 5.35 2.86 -20.14
C ARG A 34 4.75 1.50 -19.78
N GLY A 35 3.44 1.37 -19.93
CA GLY A 35 2.69 0.14 -19.66
C GLY A 35 2.19 0.01 -18.21
N GLU A 36 2.42 1.02 -17.37
CA GLU A 36 1.91 1.07 -16.01
C GLU A 36 0.59 1.85 -15.95
N VAL A 37 -0.21 1.59 -14.91
CA VAL A 37 -1.46 2.30 -14.63
C VAL A 37 -1.43 2.74 -13.18
N LEU A 38 -1.75 4.02 -12.95
CA LEU A 38 -1.98 4.55 -11.62
C LEU A 38 -3.46 4.37 -11.25
N VAL A 39 -3.72 3.86 -10.05
CA VAL A 39 -5.07 3.58 -9.55
C VAL A 39 -5.32 4.35 -8.26
N ASP A 40 -6.44 5.09 -8.22
CA ASP A 40 -6.97 5.68 -7.00
C ASP A 40 -7.75 4.61 -6.22
N VAL A 41 -7.17 4.11 -5.12
CA VAL A 41 -7.71 3.01 -4.33
C VAL A 41 -8.81 3.54 -3.41
N SER A 42 -10.08 3.25 -3.75
CA SER A 42 -11.23 3.64 -2.92
C SER A 42 -11.48 2.71 -1.73
N CYS A 43 -11.07 1.44 -1.84
CA CYS A 43 -11.21 0.43 -0.81
C CYS A 43 -10.15 -0.66 -1.00
N SER A 44 -9.60 -1.15 0.11
CA SER A 44 -8.77 -2.35 0.16
C SER A 44 -9.21 -3.21 1.33
N THR A 45 -9.23 -4.52 1.14
CA THR A 45 -9.62 -5.50 2.15
C THR A 45 -8.42 -6.35 2.55
N ILE A 46 -8.47 -6.92 3.76
CA ILE A 46 -7.44 -7.82 4.25
C ILE A 46 -7.75 -9.25 3.81
N CYS A 47 -6.80 -9.88 3.13
CA CYS A 47 -6.85 -11.30 2.76
C CYS A 47 -6.13 -12.14 3.83
N GLY A 48 -6.39 -13.46 3.84
CA GLY A 48 -5.65 -14.40 4.70
C GLY A 48 -4.14 -14.37 4.48
N SER A 49 -3.68 -14.11 3.24
CA SER A 49 -2.25 -13.98 2.93
C SER A 49 -1.58 -12.82 3.68
N ASP A 50 -2.29 -11.71 3.86
CA ASP A 50 -1.76 -10.54 4.56
C ASP A 50 -1.57 -10.87 6.05
N LEU A 51 -2.52 -11.61 6.63
CA LEU A 51 -2.43 -12.10 8.01
C LEU A 51 -1.29 -13.10 8.19
N HIS A 52 -1.04 -13.98 7.22
CA HIS A 52 0.11 -14.88 7.28
C HIS A 52 1.43 -14.11 7.32
N THR A 53 1.60 -13.07 6.49
CA THR A 53 2.79 -12.20 6.53
C THR A 53 2.87 -11.43 7.86
N TRP A 54 1.78 -10.79 8.29
CA TRP A 54 1.76 -10.00 9.52
C TRP A 54 2.09 -10.83 10.78
N HIS A 55 1.61 -12.07 10.84
CA HIS A 55 1.93 -13.02 11.90
C HIS A 55 3.33 -13.66 11.80
N GLY A 56 4.15 -13.29 10.80
CA GLY A 56 5.47 -13.88 10.59
C GLY A 56 5.43 -15.35 10.14
N ARG A 57 4.32 -15.79 9.53
CA ARG A 57 4.12 -17.16 9.01
C ARG A 57 4.53 -17.30 7.53
N ARG A 58 4.92 -16.21 6.88
CA ARG A 58 5.52 -16.15 5.54
C ARG A 58 6.83 -15.39 5.64
N GLN A 59 7.76 -15.69 4.72
CA GLN A 59 8.97 -14.90 4.54
C GLN A 59 8.68 -13.79 3.54
N GLU A 60 8.79 -12.54 3.99
CA GLU A 60 8.75 -11.33 3.16
C GLU A 60 10.11 -11.03 2.51
N PRO A 61 10.13 -10.34 1.36
CA PRO A 61 11.35 -9.73 0.83
C PRO A 61 11.93 -8.74 1.85
N VAL A 62 13.26 -8.76 1.99
CA VAL A 62 14.03 -7.83 2.84
C VAL A 62 14.22 -6.50 2.13
#